data_AF-A0A1J7GZX6-F1
#
_entry.id   AF-A0A1J7GZX6-F1
#
_cell.length_a   1.000
_cell.length_b   1.000
_cell.length_c   1.000
_cell.angle_alpha   90.00
_cell.angle_beta   90.00
_cell.angle_gamma   90.00
#
_symmetry.space_group_name_H-M   'P 1'
#
loop_
_entity.id
_entity.type
_entity.pdbx_description
1 polymer ?
#
loop_
_entity_poly.entity_id
_entity_poly.type
_entity_poly.pdbx_seq_one_letter_code
_entity_poly.pdbx_strand_id
1 'polypeptide(L)'
;MDDIFDSSLNLEETHFKEGYDEGYTHGLISGKEDATQVGLKVGFEIGEELGFYRGCVDIWTSVIRVDPTQFSQRAKTGITQMEELLHKYPLMDPENSQVQEIMDSLRVKFKMVSSSLHVKLEYNGYPKSSAEANDIQF
;
A
#
# COMPACT_ATOMS: atom_id res chain seq x y z
N MET A 1 15.14 -26.41 53.18
CA MET A 1 15.57 -25.18 53.84
C MET A 1 16.30 -24.44 52.75
N ASP A 2 15.57 -23.63 51.99
CA ASP A 2 16.17 -22.83 50.90
C ASP A 2 17.14 -21.83 51.54
N ASP A 3 18.34 -21.72 50.98
CA ASP A 3 19.39 -20.85 51.54
C ASP A 3 18.98 -19.39 51.34
N ILE A 4 19.09 -18.59 52.40
CA ILE A 4 18.66 -17.18 52.39
C ILE A 4 19.48 -16.32 51.42
N PHE A 5 20.63 -16.83 50.97
CA PHE A 5 21.52 -16.17 50.00
C PHE A 5 21.35 -16.66 48.56
N ASP A 6 20.60 -17.73 48.30
CA ASP A 6 20.39 -18.27 46.94
C ASP A 6 19.69 -17.24 46.02
N SER A 7 18.77 -16.45 46.57
CA SER A 7 18.10 -15.37 45.82
C SER A 7 19.04 -14.19 45.51
N SER A 8 20.09 -13.99 46.31
CA SER A 8 21.09 -12.94 46.06
C SER A 8 22.16 -13.39 45.06
N LEU A 9 22.45 -14.69 44.99
CA LEU A 9 23.40 -15.26 44.04
C LEU A 9 22.81 -15.39 42.63
N ASN A 10 21.52 -15.67 42.52
CA ASN A 10 20.81 -15.83 41.23
C ASN A 10 20.10 -14.54 40.76
N LEU A 11 20.39 -13.40 41.39
CA LEU A 11 19.68 -12.14 41.14
C LEU A 11 19.88 -11.64 39.69
N GLU A 12 21.10 -11.75 39.17
CA GLU A 12 21.42 -11.36 37.78
C GLU A 12 20.65 -12.21 36.77
N GLU A 13 20.67 -13.53 36.94
CA GLU A 13 19.95 -14.46 36.05
C GLU A 13 18.43 -14.25 36.13
N THR A 14 17.90 -13.97 37.32
CA THR A 14 16.49 -13.66 37.54
C THR A 14 16.09 -12.38 36.80
N HIS A 15 16.82 -11.29 36.99
CA HIS A 15 16.52 -10.03 36.30
C HIS A 15 16.75 -10.09 34.79
N PHE A 16 17.73 -10.86 34.32
CA PHE A 16 17.93 -11.10 32.90
C PHE A 16 16.71 -11.81 32.30
N LYS A 17 16.22 -12.85 32.98
CA LYS A 17 15.02 -13.59 32.56
C LYS A 17 13.77 -12.71 32.60
N GLU A 18 13.58 -11.96 33.68
CA GLU A 18 12.46 -11.02 33.81
C GLU A 18 12.46 -9.96 32.70
N GLY A 19 13.62 -9.34 32.45
CA GLY A 19 13.75 -8.34 31.38
C GLY A 19 13.54 -8.93 29.98
N TYR A 20 13.99 -10.17 29.74
CA TYR A 20 13.71 -10.87 28.49
C TYR A 20 12.22 -11.19 28.33
N ASP A 21 11.58 -11.76 29.36
CA ASP A 21 10.17 -12.15 29.33
C ASP A 21 9.26 -10.90 29.20
N GLU A 22 9.60 -9.81 29.88
CA GLU A 22 8.95 -8.50 29.73
C GLU A 22 9.14 -7.93 28.32
N GLY A 23 10.38 -7.87 27.82
CA GLY A 23 10.69 -7.34 26.50
C GLY A 23 10.04 -8.15 25.38
N TYR A 24 10.00 -9.48 25.50
CA TYR A 24 9.35 -10.37 24.56
C TYR A 24 7.83 -10.15 24.53
N THR A 25 7.20 -10.11 25.71
CA THR A 25 5.75 -9.87 25.83
C THR A 25 5.37 -8.50 25.29
N HIS A 26 6.13 -7.46 25.66
CA HIS A 26 5.91 -6.10 25.18
C HIS A 26 6.08 -6.02 23.65
N GLY A 27 7.14 -6.62 23.10
CA GLY A 27 7.42 -6.63 21.67
C GLY A 27 6.34 -7.34 20.83
N LEU A 28 5.71 -8.39 21.38
CA LEU A 28 4.58 -9.03 20.70
C LEU A 28 3.35 -8.13 20.62
N ILE A 29 3.07 -7.36 21.68
CA ILE A 29 1.93 -6.44 21.73
C ILE A 29 2.17 -5.27 20.79
N SER A 30 3.29 -4.55 20.98
CA SER A 30 3.60 -3.36 20.17
C SER A 30 3.80 -3.71 18.71
N GLY A 31 4.47 -4.83 18.41
CA GLY A 31 4.66 -5.29 17.03
C GLY A 31 3.33 -5.56 16.31
N LYS A 32 2.31 -6.07 17.00
CA LYS A 32 0.97 -6.28 16.41
C LYS A 32 0.25 -4.96 16.14
N GLU A 33 0.31 -4.03 17.09
CA GLU A 33 -0.30 -2.71 16.95
C GLU A 33 0.34 -1.93 15.78
N ASP A 34 1.67 -1.89 15.75
CA ASP A 34 2.45 -1.26 14.69
C ASP A 34 2.17 -1.88 13.33
N ALA A 35 2.18 -3.22 13.23
CA ALA A 35 1.90 -3.91 11.98
C ALA A 35 0.49 -3.63 11.45
N THR A 36 -0.51 -3.51 12.35
CA THR A 36 -1.89 -3.17 11.97
C THR A 36 -1.97 -1.76 11.40
N GLN A 37 -1.36 -0.80 12.09
CA GLN A 37 -1.33 0.60 11.68
C GLN A 37 -0.60 0.80 10.34
N VAL A 38 0.57 0.18 10.18
CA VAL A 38 1.33 0.21 8.93
C VAL A 38 0.54 -0.45 7.80
N GLY A 39 -0.06 -1.62 8.06
CA GLY A 39 -0.86 -2.34 7.07
C GLY A 39 -2.07 -1.52 6.58
N LEU A 40 -2.79 -0.87 7.49
CA LEU A 40 -3.92 0.01 7.14
C LEU A 40 -3.48 1.19 6.28
N LYS A 41 -2.43 1.90 6.71
CA LYS A 41 -1.92 3.07 5.99
C LYS A 41 -1.43 2.70 4.59
N VAL A 42 -0.55 1.72 4.48
CA VAL A 42 0.04 1.29 3.19
C VAL A 42 -1.03 0.70 2.29
N GLY A 43 -1.93 -0.13 2.85
CA GLY A 43 -3.04 -0.70 2.11
C GLY A 43 -3.99 0.36 1.55
N PHE A 44 -4.27 1.42 2.32
CA PHE A 44 -5.08 2.54 1.85
C PHE A 44 -4.39 3.31 0.73
N GLU A 45 -3.10 3.68 0.89
CA GLU A 45 -2.33 4.42 -0.13
C GLU A 45 -2.29 3.65 -1.47
N ILE A 46 -2.10 2.34 -1.42
CA ILE A 46 -2.10 1.47 -2.61
C ILE A 46 -3.51 1.35 -3.19
N GLY A 47 -4.51 1.08 -2.34
CA GLY A 47 -5.90 0.91 -2.77
C GLY A 47 -6.48 2.15 -3.42
N GLU A 48 -6.13 3.34 -2.91
CA GLU A 48 -6.48 4.62 -3.50
C GLU A 48 -5.89 4.79 -4.90
N GLU A 49 -4.58 4.52 -5.08
CA GLU A 49 -3.92 4.64 -6.38
C GLU A 49 -4.54 3.70 -7.42
N LEU A 50 -4.80 2.45 -7.02
CA LEU A 50 -5.46 1.45 -7.88
C LEU A 50 -6.89 1.85 -8.22
N GLY A 51 -7.64 2.36 -7.24
CA GLY A 51 -9.00 2.86 -7.44
C GLY A 51 -9.05 4.03 -8.41
N PHE A 52 -8.11 4.97 -8.29
CA PHE A 52 -7.97 6.10 -9.20
C PHE A 52 -7.71 5.62 -10.65
N TYR A 53 -6.76 4.70 -10.84
CA TYR A 53 -6.49 4.14 -12.18
C TYR A 53 -7.68 3.37 -12.73
N ARG A 54 -8.39 2.60 -11.89
CA ARG A 54 -9.59 1.89 -12.30
C ARG A 54 -10.69 2.84 -12.77
N GLY A 55 -10.95 3.91 -12.03
CA GLY A 55 -11.92 4.93 -12.43
C GLY A 55 -11.57 5.60 -13.76
N CYS A 56 -10.28 5.90 -13.99
CA CYS A 56 -9.83 6.46 -15.27
C CYS A 56 -10.10 5.48 -16.42
N VAL A 57 -9.71 4.21 -16.27
CA VAL A 57 -9.93 3.17 -17.28
C VAL A 57 -11.43 3.00 -17.58
N ASP A 58 -12.27 2.93 -16.54
CA ASP A 58 -13.72 2.75 -16.70
C ASP A 58 -14.37 3.91 -17.48
N ILE A 59 -13.95 5.14 -17.21
CA ILE A 59 -14.40 6.34 -17.94
C ILE A 59 -13.92 6.29 -19.39
N TRP A 60 -12.62 6.07 -19.63
CA TRP A 60 -12.08 6.06 -20.99
C TRP A 60 -12.67 4.94 -21.84
N THR A 61 -12.87 3.74 -21.28
CA THR A 61 -13.55 2.63 -21.96
C THR A 61 -15.01 2.97 -22.25
N SER A 62 -15.69 3.70 -21.35
CA SER A 62 -17.05 4.19 -21.61
C SER A 62 -17.09 5.17 -22.79
N VAL A 63 -16.13 6.09 -22.88
CA VAL A 63 -16.01 7.02 -24.02
C VAL A 63 -15.79 6.25 -25.33
N ILE A 64 -14.92 5.24 -25.35
CA ILE A 64 -14.68 4.40 -26.53
C ILE A 64 -15.96 3.68 -26.98
N ARG A 65 -16.80 3.24 -26.04
CA ARG A 65 -18.09 2.59 -26.36
C ARG A 65 -19.08 3.56 -27.01
N VAL A 66 -19.12 4.81 -26.54
CA VAL A 66 -20.03 5.83 -27.06
C VAL A 66 -19.54 6.38 -28.41
N ASP A 67 -18.25 6.68 -28.51
CA ASP A 67 -17.60 7.14 -29.74
C ASP A 67 -16.28 6.37 -29.96
N PRO A 68 -16.32 5.31 -30.79
CA PRO A 68 -15.13 4.54 -31.11
C PRO A 68 -14.06 5.34 -31.86
N THR A 69 -14.35 6.52 -32.41
CA THR A 69 -13.37 7.32 -33.17
C THR A 69 -12.66 8.37 -32.32
N GLN A 70 -13.15 8.63 -31.11
CA GLN A 70 -12.66 9.69 -30.23
C GLN A 70 -11.18 9.54 -29.85
N PHE A 71 -10.70 8.31 -29.68
CA PHE A 71 -9.32 8.03 -29.27
C PHE A 71 -8.51 7.31 -30.35
N SER A 72 -7.21 7.62 -30.41
CA SER A 72 -6.26 6.94 -31.28
C SER A 72 -6.15 5.44 -30.93
N GLN A 73 -5.75 4.61 -31.91
CA GLN A 73 -5.51 3.18 -31.67
C GLN A 73 -4.46 2.95 -30.56
N ARG A 74 -3.42 3.78 -30.54
CA ARG A 74 -2.38 3.75 -29.49
C ARG A 74 -2.98 3.94 -28.09
N ALA A 75 -3.86 4.94 -27.94
CA ALA A 75 -4.51 5.20 -26.66
C ALA A 75 -5.40 4.03 -26.22
N LYS A 76 -6.21 3.47 -27.13
CA LYS A 76 -7.05 2.30 -26.85
C LYS A 76 -6.23 1.09 -26.40
N THR A 77 -5.14 0.77 -27.11
CA THR A 77 -4.23 -0.31 -26.70
C THR A 77 -3.64 -0.05 -25.31
N GLY A 78 -3.24 1.19 -25.02
CA GLY A 78 -2.75 1.56 -23.69
C GLY A 78 -3.79 1.36 -22.59
N ILE A 79 -5.04 1.75 -22.83
CA ILE A 79 -6.17 1.58 -21.90
C ILE A 79 -6.42 0.10 -21.61
N THR A 80 -6.49 -0.75 -22.66
CA THR A 80 -6.66 -2.21 -22.49
C THR A 80 -5.52 -2.83 -21.69
N GLN A 81 -4.27 -2.42 -21.95
CA GLN A 81 -3.13 -2.92 -21.17
C GLN A 81 -3.17 -2.47 -19.71
N MET A 82 -3.66 -1.26 -19.43
CA MET A 82 -3.86 -0.82 -18.05
C MET A 82 -4.96 -1.64 -17.36
N GLU A 83 -6.07 -1.92 -18.04
CA GLU A 83 -7.15 -2.78 -17.53
C GLU A 83 -6.64 -4.19 -17.17
N GLU A 84 -5.82 -4.78 -18.04
CA GLU A 84 -5.18 -6.08 -17.79
C GLU A 84 -4.27 -6.06 -16.56
N LEU A 85 -3.46 -5.01 -16.38
CA LEU A 85 -2.60 -4.87 -15.21
C LEU A 85 -3.40 -4.70 -13.92
N LEU A 86 -4.48 -3.89 -13.96
CA LEU A 86 -5.38 -3.73 -12.81
C LEU A 86 -6.05 -5.05 -12.43
N HIS A 87 -6.42 -5.88 -13.41
CA HIS A 87 -7.01 -7.19 -13.14
C HIS A 87 -6.01 -8.21 -12.58
N LYS A 88 -4.74 -8.13 -13.00
CA LYS A 88 -3.66 -9.01 -12.53
C LYS A 88 -3.07 -8.60 -11.18
N TYR A 89 -3.39 -7.40 -10.69
CA TYR A 89 -2.80 -6.91 -9.45
C TYR A 89 -3.21 -7.80 -8.25
N PRO A 90 -2.25 -8.37 -7.50
CA PRO A 90 -2.54 -9.32 -6.42
C PRO A 90 -2.96 -8.61 -5.13
N LEU A 91 -4.20 -8.12 -5.09
CA LEU A 91 -4.74 -7.35 -3.94
C LEU A 91 -4.71 -8.12 -2.60
N MET A 92 -4.89 -9.45 -2.65
CA MET A 92 -4.97 -10.30 -1.45
C MET A 92 -3.64 -10.97 -1.12
N ASP A 93 -2.59 -10.68 -1.88
CA ASP A 93 -1.25 -11.25 -1.70
C ASP A 93 -0.21 -10.12 -1.82
N PRO A 94 -0.12 -9.24 -0.80
CA PRO A 94 0.76 -8.07 -0.82
C PRO A 94 2.25 -8.44 -0.80
N GLU A 95 2.60 -9.67 -0.42
CA GLU A 95 3.98 -10.18 -0.44
C GLU A 95 4.39 -10.73 -1.83
N ASN A 96 3.46 -10.74 -2.79
CA ASN A 96 3.75 -11.20 -4.12
C ASN A 96 4.85 -10.36 -4.77
N SER A 97 5.88 -11.02 -5.31
CA SER A 97 7.02 -10.36 -5.94
C SER A 97 6.64 -9.46 -7.13
N GLN A 98 5.46 -9.67 -7.72
CA GLN A 98 4.97 -8.90 -8.87
C GLN A 98 4.25 -7.60 -8.48
N VAL A 99 3.88 -7.38 -7.21
CA VAL A 99 3.16 -6.18 -6.74
C VAL A 99 3.84 -4.91 -7.23
N GLN A 100 5.14 -4.80 -6.98
CA GLN A 100 5.92 -3.60 -7.31
C GLN A 100 6.02 -3.39 -8.82
N GLU A 101 6.31 -4.45 -9.57
CA GLU A 101 6.45 -4.39 -11.03
C GLU A 101 5.14 -3.98 -11.72
N ILE A 102 4.01 -4.54 -11.29
CA ILE A 102 2.68 -4.20 -11.83
C ILE A 102 2.36 -2.75 -11.50
N MET A 103 2.65 -2.30 -10.27
CA MET A 103 2.38 -0.92 -9.84
C MET A 103 3.17 0.10 -10.66
N ASP A 104 4.46 -0.14 -10.85
CA ASP A 104 5.32 0.75 -11.65
C ASP A 104 4.91 0.73 -13.13
N SER A 105 4.51 -0.43 -13.65
CA SER A 105 3.95 -0.55 -14.99
C SER A 105 2.65 0.26 -15.16
N LEU A 106 1.76 0.24 -14.17
CA LEU A 106 0.54 1.05 -14.15
C LEU A 106 0.84 2.54 -14.17
N ARG A 107 1.76 3.02 -13.33
CA ARG A 107 2.19 4.43 -13.27
C ARG A 107 2.75 4.92 -14.59
N VAL A 108 3.61 4.13 -15.24
CA VAL A 108 4.19 4.48 -16.55
C VAL A 108 3.12 4.50 -17.63
N LYS A 109 2.24 3.48 -17.68
CA LYS A 109 1.17 3.42 -18.67
C LYS A 109 0.15 4.55 -18.48
N PHE A 110 -0.22 4.86 -17.24
CA PHE A 110 -1.11 5.98 -16.95
C PHE A 110 -0.59 7.28 -17.55
N LYS A 111 0.68 7.64 -17.28
CA LYS A 111 1.30 8.84 -17.85
C LYS A 111 1.27 8.83 -19.38
N MET A 112 1.56 7.68 -19.99
CA MET A 112 1.56 7.52 -21.45
C MET A 112 0.15 7.69 -22.04
N VAL A 113 -0.86 7.09 -21.43
CA VAL A 113 -2.25 7.14 -21.87
C VAL A 113 -2.81 8.55 -21.68
N SER A 114 -2.64 9.16 -20.50
CA SER A 114 -3.05 10.55 -20.23
C SER A 114 -2.45 11.54 -21.24
N SER A 115 -1.17 11.38 -21.58
CA SER A 115 -0.52 12.17 -22.62
C SER A 115 -1.12 11.93 -24.01
N SER A 116 -1.41 10.67 -24.35
CA SER A 116 -2.00 10.29 -25.66
C SER A 116 -3.44 10.79 -25.81
N LEU A 117 -4.15 10.95 -24.70
CA LEU A 117 -5.51 11.48 -24.61
C LEU A 117 -5.55 13.01 -24.49
N HIS A 118 -4.38 13.67 -24.37
CA HIS A 118 -4.26 15.12 -24.16
C HIS A 118 -5.02 15.63 -22.92
N VAL A 119 -5.15 14.78 -21.89
CA VAL A 119 -5.79 15.13 -20.62
C VAL A 119 -4.73 15.42 -19.57
N LYS A 120 -4.92 16.52 -18.84
CA LYS A 120 -4.11 16.85 -17.66
C LYS A 120 -4.69 16.14 -16.44
N LEU A 121 -4.45 14.84 -16.36
CA LEU A 121 -4.79 14.03 -15.19
C LEU A 121 -3.51 13.69 -14.44
N GLU A 122 -3.50 14.03 -13.17
CA GLU A 122 -2.39 13.75 -12.24
C GLU A 122 -2.95 13.00 -11.05
N TYR A 123 -2.27 11.90 -10.70
CA TYR A 123 -2.51 11.24 -9.42
C TYR A 123 -1.71 11.97 -8.35
N ASN A 124 -2.41 12.72 -7.49
CA ASN A 124 -1.78 13.50 -6.42
C ASN A 124 -1.69 12.74 -5.09
N GLY A 125 -2.36 11.59 -5.00
CA GLY A 125 -2.52 10.81 -3.77
C GLY A 125 -3.34 11.51 -2.68
N TYR A 126 -3.76 10.73 -1.70
CA TYR A 126 -4.43 11.17 -0.48
C TYR A 126 -3.51 12.13 0.30
N PRO A 127 -4.04 13.20 0.91
CA PRO A 127 -3.36 14.49 1.00
C PRO A 127 -1.97 14.39 1.64
N LYS A 128 -0.96 14.66 0.81
CA LYS A 128 0.40 15.07 1.22
C LYS A 128 0.60 16.59 1.05
N SER A 129 -0.48 17.37 0.94
CA SER A 129 -0.44 18.81 1.16
C SER A 129 -0.32 19.04 2.65
N SER A 130 0.88 19.44 3.09
CA SER A 130 1.26 19.73 4.48
C SER A 130 0.39 20.77 5.20
N ALA A 131 -0.65 21.32 4.56
CA ALA A 131 -1.61 22.23 5.16
C ALA A 131 -2.85 21.54 5.77
N GLU A 132 -3.19 20.30 5.41
CA GLU A 132 -4.45 19.65 5.80
C GLU A 132 -4.27 18.31 6.57
N ALA A 133 -3.02 17.90 6.81
CA ALA A 133 -2.69 16.60 7.40
C ALA A 133 -2.85 16.50 8.93
N ASN A 134 -3.22 17.59 9.62
CA ASN A 134 -3.19 17.62 11.09
C ASN A 134 -4.37 16.92 11.80
N ASP A 135 -5.39 16.47 11.07
CA ASP A 135 -6.62 15.90 11.67
C ASP A 135 -6.95 14.47 11.22
N ILE A 136 -6.04 13.77 10.51
CA ILE A 136 -6.36 12.44 9.97
C ILE A 136 -5.63 11.36 10.77
N GLN A 137 -6.34 10.76 11.74
CA GLN A 137 -5.95 9.52 12.40
C GLN A 137 -6.54 8.33 11.63
N PHE A 138 -5.73 7.29 11.43
CA PHE A 138 -6.18 5.96 10.99
C PHE A 138 -6.36 5.04 12.21
#